data_AF-A0A0L0HFJ9-F1
#
_entry.id   AF-A0A0L0HFJ9-F1
#
_cell.length_a   1.000
_cell.length_b   1.000
_cell.length_c   1.000
_cell.angle_alpha   90.00
_cell.angle_beta   90.00
_cell.angle_gamma   90.00
#
_symmetry.space_group_name_H-M   'P 1'
#
loop_
_entity.id
_entity.type
_entity.pdbx_description
1 polymer ?
#
loop_
_entity_poly.entity_id
_entity_poly.type
_entity_poly.pdbx_seq_one_letter_code
_entity_poly.pdbx_strand_id
1 'polypeptide(L)'
;MDCVETAAFANQDPKEIERLLHMVVVSGGPTGVEYAAELHDFLVEDLKTWNPDIADKFTITLVEALPNVLPMFSKQLINYTGTTFKD
;
A
#
# COMPACT_ATOMS: atom_id res chain seq x y z
N MET A 1 -8.42 6.74 10.35
CA MET A 1 -7.02 6.24 10.47
C MET A 1 -6.93 5.21 11.60
N ASP A 2 -8.04 4.55 11.91
CA ASP A 2 -8.23 3.86 13.19
C ASP A 2 -7.31 2.66 13.33
N CYS A 3 -6.99 1.97 12.23
CA CYS A 3 -6.02 0.88 12.21
C CYS A 3 -4.61 1.35 12.62
N VAL A 4 -4.22 2.55 12.18
CA VAL A 4 -2.91 3.14 12.48
C VAL A 4 -2.82 3.52 13.95
N GLU A 5 -3.86 4.18 14.45
CA GLU A 5 -3.97 4.57 15.85
C GLU A 5 -4.00 3.34 16.77
N THR A 6 -4.75 2.30 16.39
CA THR A 6 -4.83 1.04 17.14
C THR A 6 -3.50 0.28 17.13
N ALA A 7 -2.78 0.30 16.00
CA ALA A 7 -1.45 -0.31 15.90
C ALA A 7 -0.41 0.41 16.77
N ALA A 8 -0.60 1.70 17.05
CA ALA A 8 0.30 2.51 17.87
C ALA A 8 0.10 2.34 19.39
N PHE A 9 -0.86 1.52 19.83
CA PHE A 9 -1.06 1.29 21.27
C PHE A 9 0.13 0.61 21.93
N ALA A 10 0.42 1.02 23.17
CA ALA A 10 1.49 0.42 23.96
C ALA A 10 1.26 -1.08 24.16
N ASN A 11 2.32 -1.88 23.95
CA ASN A 11 2.30 -3.34 24.07
C ASN A 11 1.33 -4.06 23.12
N GLN A 12 1.01 -3.48 21.96
CA GLN A 12 0.26 -4.17 20.91
C GLN A 12 1.04 -5.42 20.44
N ASP A 13 0.33 -6.51 20.17
CA ASP A 13 0.96 -7.74 19.67
C ASP A 13 1.61 -7.47 18.29
N PRO A 14 2.88 -7.87 18.06
CA PRO A 14 3.56 -7.60 16.80
C PRO A 14 2.81 -8.11 15.56
N LYS A 15 2.13 -9.27 15.65
CA LYS A 15 1.35 -9.82 14.53
C LYS A 15 0.09 -9.00 14.28
N GLU A 16 -0.50 -8.44 15.34
CA GLU A 16 -1.65 -7.56 15.22
C GLU A 16 -1.25 -6.22 14.59
N ILE A 17 -0.06 -5.69 14.91
CA ILE A 17 0.49 -4.51 14.23
C ILE A 17 0.64 -4.81 12.73
N GLU A 18 1.31 -5.91 12.35
CA GLU A 18 1.46 -6.29 10.94
C GLU A 18 0.10 -6.44 10.23
N ARG A 19 -0.88 -7.06 10.89
CA ARG A 19 -2.23 -7.25 10.34
C ARG A 19 -2.97 -5.93 10.15
N LEU A 20 -2.89 -5.01 11.12
CA LEU A 20 -3.57 -3.71 11.07
C LEU A 20 -2.95 -2.78 10.03
N LEU A 21 -1.65 -2.94 9.76
CA LEU A 21 -0.90 -2.09 8.84
C LEU A 21 -0.71 -2.71 7.44
N HIS A 22 -1.38 -3.83 7.17
CA HIS A 22 -1.45 -4.43 5.83
C HIS A 22 -2.72 -3.98 5.10
N MET A 23 -2.52 -3.19 4.05
CA MET A 23 -3.60 -2.66 3.21
C MET A 23 -3.68 -3.46 1.91
N VAL A 24 -4.86 -3.98 1.60
CA VAL A 24 -5.11 -4.76 0.37
C VAL A 24 -6.04 -3.99 -0.53
N VAL A 25 -5.56 -3.62 -1.72
CA VAL A 25 -6.34 -2.94 -2.76
C VAL A 25 -6.68 -3.96 -3.83
N VAL A 26 -7.97 -4.22 -4.07
CA VAL A 26 -8.43 -5.20 -5.04
C VAL A 26 -8.98 -4.47 -6.27
N SER A 27 -8.13 -4.27 -7.27
CA SER A 27 -8.42 -3.78 -8.62
C SER A 27 -7.10 -3.27 -9.23
N GLY A 28 -6.62 -3.87 -10.30
CA GLY A 28 -5.47 -3.37 -11.08
C GLY A 28 -5.87 -2.38 -12.17
N GLY A 29 -7.13 -1.92 -12.20
CA GLY A 29 -7.55 -0.82 -13.06
C GLY A 29 -7.02 0.54 -12.58
N PRO A 30 -7.28 1.63 -13.32
CA PRO A 30 -6.79 2.96 -13.00
C PRO A 30 -7.07 3.38 -11.56
N THR A 31 -8.31 3.23 -11.11
CA THR A 31 -8.72 3.62 -9.75
C THR A 31 -7.95 2.89 -8.65
N GLY A 32 -7.71 1.58 -8.79
CA GLY A 32 -7.01 0.82 -7.75
C GLY A 32 -5.51 1.08 -7.75
N VAL A 33 -4.91 1.28 -8.93
CA VAL A 33 -3.51 1.68 -9.07
C VAL A 33 -3.28 3.09 -8.50
N GLU A 34 -4.11 4.07 -8.86
CA GLU A 34 -4.01 5.43 -8.32
C GLU A 34 -4.21 5.45 -6.81
N TYR A 35 -5.21 4.73 -6.29
CA TYR A 35 -5.44 4.67 -4.85
C TYR A 35 -4.28 4.02 -4.09
N ALA A 36 -3.69 2.96 -4.63
CA ALA A 36 -2.53 2.32 -4.00
C ALA A 36 -1.28 3.21 -4.04
N ALA A 37 -1.08 3.98 -5.10
CA ALA A 37 0.01 4.96 -5.19
C ALA A 37 -0.18 6.11 -4.17
N GLU A 38 -1.36 6.72 -4.12
CA GLU A 38 -1.66 7.79 -3.16
C GLU A 38 -1.57 7.30 -1.70
N LEU A 39 -1.96 6.05 -1.45
CA LEU A 39 -1.79 5.45 -0.13
C LEU A 39 -0.31 5.29 0.21
N HIS A 40 0.53 4.83 -0.72
CA HIS A 40 1.97 4.76 -0.53
C HIS A 40 2.55 6.14 -0.21
N ASP A 41 2.17 7.17 -0.97
CA ASP A 41 2.69 8.53 -0.80
C ASP A 41 2.28 9.10 0.57
N PHE A 42 1.02 8.93 0.98
CA PHE A 42 0.57 9.27 2.33
C PHE A 42 1.41 8.61 3.43
N LEU A 43 1.75 7.32 3.27
CA LEU A 43 2.57 6.61 4.26
C LEU A 43 3.99 7.17 4.33
N VAL A 44 4.60 7.50 3.19
CA VAL A 44 5.97 7.96 3.10
C VAL A 44 6.12 9.41 3.52
N GLU A 45 5.21 10.28 3.08
CA GLU A 45 5.31 11.73 3.28
C GLU A 45 4.79 12.16 4.65
N ASP A 46 3.61 11.66 5.03
CA ASP A 46 2.94 12.09 6.27
C ASP A 46 3.19 11.11 7.41
N LEU A 47 2.88 9.82 7.19
CA LEU A 47 2.78 8.90 8.32
C LEU A 47 4.13 8.55 8.94
N LYS A 48 5.20 8.48 8.14
CA LYS A 48 6.57 8.37 8.66
C LYS A 48 6.93 9.49 9.63
N THR A 49 6.38 10.69 9.44
CA THR A 49 6.61 11.82 10.33
C THR A 49 5.76 11.73 11.59
N TRP A 50 4.50 11.28 11.48
CA TRP A 50 3.56 11.25 12.60
C TRP A 50 3.73 10.04 13.52
N ASN A 51 4.06 8.87 12.96
CA ASN A 51 4.14 7.60 13.68
C ASN A 51 5.41 6.80 13.29
N PRO A 52 6.62 7.33 13.55
CA PRO A 52 7.88 6.75 13.07
C PRO A 52 8.12 5.31 13.54
N ASP A 53 7.63 4.94 14.72
CA ASP A 53 7.86 3.61 15.35
C ASP A 53 7.12 2.44 14.68
N ILE A 54 6.12 2.75 13.84
CA ILE A 54 5.30 1.75 13.14
C ILE A 54 5.28 1.95 11.62
N ALA A 55 5.87 3.03 11.12
CA ALA A 55 5.80 3.39 9.71
C ALA A 55 6.51 2.39 8.79
N ASP A 56 7.54 1.70 9.30
CA ASP A 56 8.29 0.66 8.59
C ASP A 56 7.54 -0.67 8.47
N LYS A 57 6.43 -0.84 9.19
CA LYS A 57 5.62 -2.08 9.19
C LYS A 57 4.46 -2.06 8.20
N PHE A 58 4.24 -0.94 7.53
CA PHE A 58 3.19 -0.85 6.53
C PHE A 58 3.49 -1.70 5.30
N THR A 59 2.47 -2.39 4.84
CA THR A 59 2.52 -3.15 3.59
C THR A 59 1.29 -2.81 2.77
N ILE A 60 1.47 -2.56 1.47
CA ILE A 60 0.36 -2.43 0.52
C ILE A 60 0.45 -3.60 -0.45
N THR A 61 -0.68 -4.28 -0.69
CA THR A 61 -0.80 -5.31 -1.73
C THR A 61 -1.89 -4.93 -2.69
N LEU A 62 -1.50 -4.74 -3.95
CA LEU A 62 -2.43 -4.55 -5.06
C LEU A 62 -2.73 -5.90 -5.72
N VAL A 63 -4.01 -6.26 -5.80
CA VAL A 63 -4.48 -7.51 -6.40
C VAL A 63 -5.24 -7.22 -7.68
N GLU A 64 -4.87 -7.92 -8.76
CA GLU A 64 -5.52 -7.89 -10.06
C GLU A 64 -5.80 -9.32 -10.53
N ALA A 65 -6.97 -9.54 -11.13
CA ALA A 65 -7.39 -10.86 -11.62
C ALA A 65 -6.76 -11.19 -12.98
N LEU A 66 -6.48 -10.18 -13.79
CA LEU A 66 -5.81 -10.29 -15.07
C LEU A 66 -4.28 -10.41 -14.90
N PRO A 67 -3.55 -10.84 -15.95
CA PRO A 67 -2.10 -10.96 -15.86
C PRO A 67 -1.33 -9.65 -15.64
N ASN A 68 -1.98 -8.50 -15.84
CA ASN A 68 -1.37 -7.19 -15.77
C ASN A 68 -2.32 -6.15 -15.18
N VAL A 69 -1.78 -5.23 -14.39
CA VAL A 69 -2.43 -3.96 -14.06
C VAL A 69 -2.51 -3.07 -15.31
N LEU A 70 -3.48 -2.16 -15.32
CA LEU A 70 -3.70 -1.18 -16.37
C LEU A 70 -3.71 -1.79 -17.80
N PRO A 71 -4.50 -2.85 -18.06
CA PRO A 71 -4.42 -3.61 -19.32
C PRO A 71 -4.83 -2.80 -20.57
N MET A 72 -5.43 -1.61 -20.39
CA MET A 72 -5.79 -0.69 -21.46
C MET A 72 -4.60 0.13 -22.00
N PHE A 73 -3.46 0.14 -21.31
CA PHE A 73 -2.28 0.91 -21.72
C PHE A 73 -1.30 0.07 -22.56
N SER A 74 -0.29 0.73 -23.12
CA SER A 74 0.77 0.05 -23.87
C SER A 74 1.61 -0.85 -22.97
N LYS A 75 2.21 -1.90 -23.55
CA LYS A 75 3.09 -2.83 -22.80
C LYS A 75 4.22 -2.11 -22.06
N GLN A 76 4.74 -1.02 -22.64
CA GLN A 76 5.79 -0.23 -22.00
C GLN A 76 5.29 0.41 -20.70
N LEU A 77 4.07 0.96 -20.69
CA LEU A 77 3.48 1.57 -19.50
C LEU A 77 3.08 0.52 -18.47
N ILE A 78 2.52 -0.61 -18.90
CA ILE A 78 2.21 -1.74 -18.02
C ILE A 78 3.48 -2.22 -17.29
N ASN A 79 4.57 -2.43 -18.03
CA ASN A 79 5.84 -2.85 -17.45
C ASN A 79 6.41 -1.79 -16.49
N TYR A 80 6.34 -0.52 -16.88
CA TYR A 80 6.77 0.60 -16.05
C TYR A 80 6.01 0.61 -14.70
N THR A 81 4.69 0.56 -14.73
CA THR A 81 3.87 0.51 -13.51
C THR A 81 4.22 -0.71 -12.66
N GLY A 82 4.38 -1.88 -13.29
CA GLY A 82 4.76 -3.11 -12.60
C GLY A 82 6.16 -3.09 -11.96
N THR A 83 7.10 -2.31 -12.50
CA THR A 83 8.40 -2.08 -11.86
C THR A 83 8.31 -1.07 -10.73
N THR A 84 7.59 0.05 -10.93
CA THR A 84 7.42 1.09 -9.92
C THR A 84 6.75 0.58 -8.64
N PHE A 85 5.82 -0.36 -8.74
CA PHE A 85 5.09 -0.91 -7.59
C PHE A 85 5.79 -2.07 -6.87
N LYS A 86 6.92 -2.55 -7.39
CA LYS A 86 7.69 -3.66 -6.78
C LYS A 86 8.82 -3.17 -5.88
N ASP A 87 9.23 -1.92 -6.04
CA ASP A 87 10.29 -1.25 -5.28
C ASP A 87 9.69 -0.39 -4.17
#